data_AF-A0A0M8QMV1-F1
#
_entry.id   AF-A0A0M8QMV1-F1
#
_cell.length_a   1.000
_cell.length_b   1.000
_cell.length_c   1.000
_cell.angle_alpha   90.00
_cell.angle_beta   90.00
_cell.angle_gamma   90.00
#
_symmetry.space_group_name_H-M   'P 1'
#
loop_
_entity.id
_entity.type
_entity.pdbx_description
1 polymer ?
#
loop_
_entity_poly.entity_id
_entity_poly.type
_entity_poly.pdbx_seq_one_letter_code
_entity_poly.pdbx_strand_id
1 'polypeptide(L)'
;MAERIAERIAERRAGAGDPRALVGETRRTVLPVPSVDGRLWSARSGGVRWVCAFTDEAAPARFALHHGSGERPVEYAALPGARLVDEIVPGPGEPAGLAVTAPALRGAGKTLQEK
;
A
#
# COMPACT_ATOMS: atom_id res chain seq x y z
N MET A 1 -10.28 12.18 -4.77
CA MET A 1 -9.25 11.37 -5.43
C MET A 1 -9.15 9.98 -4.81
N ALA A 2 -8.94 9.87 -3.49
CA ALA A 2 -8.85 8.59 -2.76
C ALA A 2 -10.05 7.64 -2.98
N GLU A 3 -11.27 8.17 -3.15
CA GLU A 3 -12.46 7.36 -3.42
C GLU A 3 -12.41 6.60 -4.75
N ARG A 4 -11.83 7.19 -5.80
CA ARG A 4 -11.73 6.55 -7.12
C ARG A 4 -10.81 5.34 -7.10
N ILE A 5 -9.65 5.46 -6.44
CA ILE A 5 -8.73 4.33 -6.30
C ILE A 5 -9.32 3.25 -5.37
N ALA A 6 -10.03 3.65 -4.30
CA ALA A 6 -10.68 2.71 -3.39
C ALA A 6 -11.79 1.90 -4.07
N GLU A 7 -12.62 2.55 -4.89
CA GLU A 7 -13.65 1.89 -5.70
C GLU A 7 -13.03 0.88 -6.69
N ARG A 8 -11.98 1.29 -7.41
CA ARG A 8 -11.24 0.40 -8.33
C ARG A 8 -10.62 -0.81 -7.62
N ILE A 9 -10.10 -0.61 -6.41
CA ILE A 9 -9.61 -1.70 -5.56
C ILE A 9 -10.76 -2.64 -5.16
N ALA A 10 -11.92 -2.10 -4.80
CA ALA A 10 -13.10 -2.89 -4.43
C ALA A 10 -13.63 -3.71 -5.62
N GLU A 11 -13.76 -3.10 -6.80
CA GLU A 11 -14.12 -3.79 -8.05
C GLU A 11 -13.16 -4.95 -8.33
N ARG A 12 -11.84 -4.69 -8.24
CA ARG A 12 -10.82 -5.71 -8.51
C ARG A 12 -10.86 -6.86 -7.51
N ARG A 13 -11.13 -6.58 -6.22
CA ARG A 13 -11.36 -7.60 -5.19
C ARG A 13 -12.62 -8.42 -5.46
N ALA A 14 -13.66 -7.81 -6.03
CA ALA A 14 -14.87 -8.51 -6.47
C ALA A 14 -14.69 -9.30 -7.78
N GLY A 15 -13.48 -9.31 -8.37
CA GLY A 15 -13.19 -9.98 -9.64
C GLY A 15 -13.52 -9.15 -10.88
N ALA A 16 -14.06 -7.94 -10.70
CA ALA A 16 -14.50 -7.03 -11.76
C ALA A 16 -13.51 -5.88 -12.01
N GLY A 17 -13.85 -5.01 -12.97
CA GLY A 17 -13.05 -3.83 -13.31
C GLY A 17 -11.79 -4.13 -14.14
N ASP A 18 -11.30 -3.10 -14.83
CA ASP A 18 -10.10 -3.19 -15.67
C ASP A 18 -8.81 -3.04 -14.83
N PRO A 19 -7.91 -4.05 -14.83
CA PRO A 19 -6.65 -3.96 -14.12
C PRO A 19 -5.76 -2.81 -14.61
N ARG A 20 -5.83 -2.43 -15.90
CA ARG A 20 -5.07 -1.28 -16.41
C ARG A 20 -5.62 0.03 -15.89
N ALA A 21 -6.95 0.16 -15.79
CA ALA A 21 -7.59 1.31 -15.16
C ALA A 21 -7.17 1.44 -13.67
N LEU A 22 -7.13 0.34 -12.92
CA LEU A 22 -6.65 0.35 -11.53
C LEU A 22 -5.19 0.82 -11.45
N VAL A 23 -4.28 0.25 -12.24
CA VAL A 23 -2.86 0.67 -12.25
C VAL A 23 -2.73 2.14 -12.66
N GLY A 24 -3.51 2.59 -13.65
CA GLY A 24 -3.52 3.99 -14.08
C GLY A 24 -4.00 4.95 -12.99
N GLU A 25 -5.03 4.57 -12.22
CA GLU A 25 -5.51 5.36 -11.08
C GLU A 25 -4.48 5.38 -9.93
N THR A 26 -3.87 4.23 -9.64
CA THR A 26 -2.76 4.12 -8.67
C THR A 26 -1.62 5.07 -9.03
N ARG A 27 -1.15 5.05 -10.28
CA ARG A 27 -0.04 5.91 -10.73
C ARG A 27 -0.31 7.41 -10.54
N ARG A 28 -1.58 7.84 -10.68
CA ARG A 28 -2.00 9.25 -10.56
C ARG A 28 -2.29 9.68 -9.12
N THR A 29 -2.35 8.75 -8.19
CA THR A 29 -2.70 9.02 -6.79
C THR A 29 -1.44 9.23 -5.95
N VAL A 30 -1.44 10.23 -5.07
CA VAL A 30 -0.43 10.34 -4.02
C VAL A 30 -0.80 9.38 -2.90
N LEU A 31 0.13 8.49 -2.55
CA LEU A 31 -0.09 7.44 -1.57
C LEU A 31 0.85 7.64 -0.37
N PRO A 32 0.32 7.78 0.86
CA PRO A 32 1.12 7.66 2.07
C PRO A 32 1.70 6.25 2.21
N VAL A 33 3.02 6.18 2.39
CA VAL A 33 3.79 4.95 2.62
C VAL A 33 4.49 5.07 3.97
N PRO A 34 4.25 4.16 4.93
CA PRO A 34 4.93 4.19 6.21
C PRO A 34 6.44 4.05 6.02
N SER A 35 7.20 4.75 6.85
CA SER A 35 8.65 4.68 6.89
C SER A 35 9.16 4.54 8.31
N VAL A 36 10.23 3.76 8.48
CA VAL A 36 10.96 3.59 9.73
C VAL A 36 12.44 3.81 9.44
N ASP A 37 13.08 4.71 10.19
CA ASP A 37 14.49 5.07 10.05
C ASP A 37 14.89 5.44 8.60
N GLY A 38 14.03 6.20 7.92
CA GLY A 38 14.25 6.64 6.54
C GLY A 38 14.07 5.56 5.46
N ARG A 39 13.61 4.35 5.84
CA ARG A 39 13.33 3.26 4.91
C ARG A 39 11.82 3.02 4.81
N LEU A 40 11.32 2.80 3.58
CA LEU A 40 9.93 2.45 3.38
C LEU A 40 9.63 1.09 4.00
N TRP A 41 8.49 1.00 4.69
CA TRP A 41 8.01 -0.26 5.24
C TRP A 41 7.75 -1.24 4.10
N SER A 42 8.33 -2.44 4.22
CA SER A 42 7.97 -3.55 3.35
C SER A 42 7.73 -4.85 4.14
N ALA A 43 6.89 -5.72 3.59
CA ALA A 43 6.63 -7.06 4.11
C ALA A 43 7.05 -8.10 3.05
N ARG A 44 7.56 -9.25 3.47
CA ARG A 44 7.80 -10.37 2.55
C ARG A 44 6.61 -11.31 2.58
N SER A 45 6.13 -11.73 1.40
CA SER A 45 5.10 -12.76 1.26
C SER A 45 5.19 -13.41 -0.11
N GLY A 46 5.15 -14.75 -0.15
CA GLY A 46 5.23 -15.52 -1.41
C GLY A 46 6.55 -15.30 -2.19
N GLY A 47 7.65 -15.02 -1.49
CA GLY A 47 8.95 -14.72 -2.12
C GLY A 47 9.07 -13.30 -2.68
N VAL A 48 8.02 -12.48 -2.58
CA VAL A 48 7.96 -11.10 -3.07
C VAL A 48 8.09 -10.11 -1.91
N ARG A 49 8.86 -9.04 -2.11
CA ARG A 49 8.87 -7.87 -1.21
C ARG A 49 7.73 -6.93 -1.56
N TRP A 50 6.80 -6.71 -0.63
CA TRP A 50 5.66 -5.82 -0.78
C TRP A 50 5.90 -4.49 -0.09
N VAL A 51 5.89 -3.40 -0.84
CA VAL A 51 5.82 -2.04 -0.28
C VAL A 51 4.36 -1.73 0.05
N CYS A 52 4.07 -1.32 1.28
CA CYS A 52 2.71 -1.06 1.74
C CYS A 52 2.35 0.43 1.55
N ALA A 53 1.34 0.71 0.75
CA ALA A 53 0.85 2.06 0.49
C ALA A 53 -0.63 2.17 0.86
N PHE A 54 -1.04 3.35 1.32
CA PHE A 54 -2.41 3.60 1.78
C PHE A 54 -3.07 4.68 0.94
N THR A 55 -4.39 4.62 0.81
CA THR A 55 -5.16 5.66 0.11
C THR A 55 -5.67 6.76 1.06
N ASP A 56 -5.43 6.60 2.37
CA ASP A 56 -5.88 7.49 3.45
C ASP A 56 -4.68 7.82 4.36
N GLU A 57 -4.53 9.10 4.72
CA GLU A 57 -3.40 9.59 5.52
C GLU A 57 -3.46 9.13 6.98
N ALA A 58 -4.64 8.78 7.50
CA ALA A 58 -4.78 8.23 8.86
C ALA A 58 -4.53 6.71 8.92
N ALA A 59 -4.51 6.02 7.77
CA ALA A 59 -4.32 4.58 7.72
C ALA A 59 -2.90 4.09 8.10
N PRO A 60 -1.79 4.78 7.76
CA PRO A 60 -0.45 4.45 8.23
C PRO A 60 -0.35 4.35 9.76
N ALA A 61 -0.90 5.31 10.48
CA ALA A 61 -0.89 5.32 11.95
C ALA A 61 -1.64 4.10 12.51
N ARG A 62 -2.82 3.78 11.94
CA ARG A 62 -3.58 2.58 12.32
C ARG A 62 -2.82 1.30 12.01
N PHE A 63 -2.13 1.24 10.88
CA PHE A 63 -1.33 0.08 10.49
C PHE A 63 -0.16 -0.15 11.45
N ALA A 64 0.57 0.91 11.83
CA ALA A 64 1.69 0.82 12.76
C ALA A 64 1.30 0.30 14.15
N LEU A 65 0.10 0.67 14.64
CA LEU A 65 -0.46 0.14 15.89
C LEU A 65 -0.63 -1.39 15.86
N HIS A 66 -0.95 -1.97 14.70
CA HIS A 66 -1.19 -3.41 14.56
C HIS A 66 0.08 -4.20 14.22
N HIS A 67 1.11 -3.55 13.68
CA HIS A 67 2.31 -4.21 13.13
C HIS A 67 3.60 -3.95 13.92
N GLY A 68 3.51 -3.39 15.13
CA GLY A 68 4.58 -3.51 16.12
C GLY A 68 5.66 -2.41 16.10
N SER A 69 5.37 -1.22 15.57
CA SER A 69 6.28 -0.06 15.73
C SER A 69 6.29 0.54 17.15
N GLY A 70 5.50 -0.02 18.09
CA GLY A 70 5.32 0.48 19.45
C GLY A 70 4.41 1.72 19.54
N GLU A 71 4.42 2.41 20.68
CA GLU A 71 3.64 3.64 20.94
C GLU A 71 4.15 4.87 20.16
N ARG A 72 5.23 4.75 19.36
CA ARG A 72 5.76 5.87 18.59
C ARG A 72 4.96 6.10 17.31
N PRO A 73 4.69 7.37 16.95
CA PRO A 73 4.06 7.69 15.68
C PRO A 73 4.95 7.20 14.54
N VAL A 74 4.39 6.42 13.62
CA VAL A 74 5.08 6.03 12.39
C VAL A 74 5.14 7.23 11.47
N GLU A 75 6.33 7.55 10.97
CA GLU A 75 6.46 8.53 9.91
C GLU A 75 5.91 7.95 8.60
N TYR A 76 5.44 8.81 7.70
CA TYR A 76 5.04 8.40 6.37
C TYR A 76 5.59 9.35 5.32
N ALA A 77 5.94 8.78 4.17
CA ALA A 77 6.27 9.53 2.97
C ALA A 77 5.03 9.56 2.06
N ALA A 78 4.56 10.76 1.71
CA ALA A 78 3.55 10.94 0.68
C ALA A 78 4.23 10.87 -0.69
N LEU A 79 4.04 9.77 -1.43
CA LEU A 79 4.73 9.52 -2.68
C LEU A 79 3.74 9.43 -3.85
N PRO A 80 4.05 10.02 -5.02
CA PRO A 80 3.27 9.75 -6.22
C PRO A 80 3.27 8.25 -6.52
N GLY A 81 2.10 7.69 -6.81
CA GLY A 81 1.98 6.28 -7.14
C GLY A 81 2.86 5.88 -8.32
N ALA A 82 3.03 6.76 -9.32
CA ALA A 82 3.95 6.55 -10.43
C ALA A 82 5.37 6.24 -9.94
N ARG A 83 5.90 7.01 -8.98
CA ARG A 83 7.23 6.77 -8.39
C ARG A 83 7.32 5.40 -7.72
N LEU A 84 6.25 4.98 -7.04
CA LEU A 84 6.19 3.68 -6.40
C LEU A 84 6.26 2.54 -7.43
N VAL A 85 5.44 2.60 -8.48
CA VAL A 85 5.35 1.52 -9.48
C VAL A 85 6.51 1.52 -10.47
N ASP A 86 7.08 2.68 -10.77
CA ASP A 86 8.06 2.85 -11.84
C ASP A 86 9.51 2.87 -11.34
N GLU A 87 9.76 3.28 -10.10
CA GLU A 87 11.12 3.41 -9.55
C GLU A 87 11.35 2.52 -8.33
N ILE A 88 10.46 2.58 -7.34
CA ILE A 88 10.70 1.95 -6.03
C ILE A 88 10.52 0.43 -6.09
N VAL A 89 9.43 -0.03 -6.70
CA VAL A 89 9.17 -1.47 -6.85
C VAL A 89 10.16 -2.14 -7.82
N PRO A 90 10.53 -1.55 -8.97
CA PRO A 90 11.52 -2.14 -9.87
C PRO A 90 12.97 -1.99 -9.38
N GLY A 91 13.24 -1.03 -8.49
CA GLY A 91 14.58 -0.72 -7.99
C GLY A 91 15.35 -1.88 -7.36
N PRO A 92 14.77 -2.69 -6.47
CA PRO A 92 15.46 -3.86 -5.93
C PRO A 92 15.57 -4.95 -7.01
N GLY A 93 16.77 -5.53 -7.17
CA GLY A 93 17.02 -6.66 -8.08
C GLY A 93 16.41 -8.00 -7.63
N GLU A 94 15.27 -7.95 -6.94
CA GLU A 94 14.51 -9.10 -6.46
C GLU A 94 13.01 -8.90 -6.74
N PRO A 95 12.19 -9.97 -6.75
CA PRO A 95 10.74 -9.83 -6.93
C PRO A 95 10.14 -8.88 -5.89
N ALA A 96 9.53 -7.79 -6.35
CA ALA A 96 8.88 -6.80 -5.51
C ALA A 96 7.52 -6.39 -6.07
N GLY A 97 6.65 -5.89 -5.19
CA GLY A 97 5.28 -5.49 -5.52
C GLY A 97 4.80 -4.33 -4.65
N LEU A 98 3.72 -3.68 -5.09
CA LEU A 98 3.03 -2.63 -4.35
C LEU A 98 1.71 -3.19 -3.80
N ALA A 99 1.55 -3.14 -2.48
CA ALA A 99 0.28 -3.45 -1.82
C ALA A 99 -0.44 -2.14 -1.49
N VAL A 100 -1.50 -1.81 -2.24
CA VAL A 100 -2.34 -0.64 -1.94
C VAL A 100 -3.52 -1.06 -1.09
N THR A 101 -3.62 -0.45 0.09
CA THR A 101 -4.69 -0.72 1.05
C THR A 101 -5.66 0.46 1.07
N ALA A 102 -6.87 0.23 0.57
CA ALA A 102 -7.99 1.12 0.80
C ALA A 102 -8.42 1.04 2.28
N PRO A 103 -8.98 2.12 2.88
CA PRO A 103 -9.55 2.04 4.21
C PRO A 103 -10.52 0.88 4.26
N ALA A 104 -10.29 -0.06 5.17
CA ALA A 104 -11.26 -1.11 5.41
C ALA A 104 -12.54 -0.42 5.90
N LEU A 105 -13.66 -0.58 5.17
CA LEU A 105 -14.96 -0.53 5.82
C LEU A 105 -14.87 -1.49 7.00
N ARG A 106 -15.12 -0.97 8.20
CA ARG A 106 -14.90 -1.62 9.49
C ARG A 106 -15.36 -3.09 9.41
N GLY A 107 -14.41 -4.04 9.30
CA GLY A 107 -14.72 -5.47 9.19
C GLY A 107 -13.82 -6.35 8.31
N ALA A 108 -12.96 -5.81 7.42
CA ALA A 108 -12.13 -6.63 6.53
C ALA A 108 -10.62 -6.52 6.84
N GLY A 109 -10.24 -6.77 8.10
CA GLY A 109 -8.88 -7.20 8.39
C GLY A 109 -8.81 -8.71 8.14
N LYS A 110 -7.84 -9.17 7.34
CA LYS A 110 -6.73 -10.14 7.54
C LYS A 110 -6.43 -10.84 6.21
N THR A 111 -5.49 -10.33 5.42
CA THR A 111 -4.62 -11.16 4.57
C THR A 111 -3.44 -10.33 4.12
N LEU A 112 -2.31 -10.45 4.83
CA LEU A 112 -0.92 -10.28 4.40
C LEU A 112 -0.10 -10.63 5.65
N GLN A 113 -0.25 -11.87 6.10
CA GLN A 113 0.48 -12.47 7.22
C GLN A 113 0.74 -13.91 6.79
N GLU A 114 1.92 -14.19 6.25
CA GLU A 114 2.51 -15.53 6.38
C GLU A 114 4.00 -15.38 6.66
N LYS A 115 4.32 -15.74 7.91
CA LYS A 115 5.59 -16.17 8.53
C LYS A 115 6.90 -15.50 8.10
#